data_AF-A0A7Y5S0L8-F1
#
_entry.id   AF-A0A7Y5S0L8-F1
#
_cell.length_a   1.000
_cell.length_b   1.000
_cell.length_c   1.000
_cell.angle_alpha   90.00
_cell.angle_beta   90.00
_cell.angle_gamma   90.00
#
_symmetry.space_group_name_H-M   'P 1'
#
loop_
_entity.id
_entity.type
_entity.pdbx_description
1 polymer ?
#
loop_
_entity_poly.entity_id
_entity_poly.type
_entity_poly.pdbx_seq_one_letter_code
_entity_poly.pdbx_strand_id
1 'polypeptide(L)'
;MDRWPGQEAVAAAPCPVDRLPRRRRNKICIAIIAVGALNFLCYTATYAVLGGDAHNGYRQVIERADGHRHAEHYVRGHFIRNPAGEAALVSEGLWIYSYLHSISMWLTSGAMIISMLVLARPHILATMRDGWVGGQTFVTVLGTLVVLVTLGAAFLFTWDFVTQLLAT
;
A
#
# COMPACT_ATOMS: atom_id res chain seq x y z
N MET A 1 21.64 49.69 -24.74
CA MET A 1 21.25 48.49 -23.98
C MET A 1 20.40 48.97 -22.83
N ASP A 2 19.13 49.20 -23.14
CA ASP A 2 18.18 49.91 -22.30
C ASP A 2 17.64 48.99 -21.22
N ARG A 3 17.70 49.45 -19.97
CA ARG A 3 16.95 48.85 -18.87
C ARG A 3 15.48 49.16 -19.09
N TRP A 4 14.68 48.12 -19.32
CA TRP A 4 13.24 48.23 -19.47
C TRP A 4 12.61 48.80 -18.18
N PRO A 5 11.94 49.97 -18.20
CA PRO A 5 11.29 50.54 -17.03
C PRO A 5 9.90 49.89 -16.92
N GLY A 6 9.76 48.88 -16.06
CA GLY A 6 8.45 48.24 -15.87
C GLY A 6 8.41 46.94 -15.09
N GLN A 7 9.51 46.51 -14.46
CA GLN A 7 9.49 45.37 -13.55
C GLN A 7 9.35 45.87 -12.11
N GLU A 8 8.24 46.56 -11.83
CA GLU A 8 7.74 46.61 -10.45
C GLU A 8 7.45 45.18 -10.05
N ALA A 9 8.28 44.66 -9.14
CA ALA A 9 8.07 43.35 -8.54
C ALA A 9 6.71 43.39 -7.84
N VAL A 10 5.66 42.91 -8.53
CA VAL A 10 4.39 42.60 -7.92
C VAL A 10 4.72 41.59 -6.82
N ALA A 11 4.77 42.07 -5.59
CA ALA A 11 5.01 41.25 -4.41
C ALA A 11 3.87 40.24 -4.37
N ALA A 12 4.11 39.06 -4.94
CA ALA A 12 3.14 37.98 -4.99
C ALA A 12 2.67 37.74 -3.56
N ALA A 13 1.35 37.82 -3.34
CA ALA A 13 0.76 37.65 -2.03
C ALA A 13 1.33 36.37 -1.41
N PRO A 14 1.83 36.41 -0.15
CA PRO A 14 2.49 35.26 0.45
C PRO A 14 1.53 34.07 0.41
N CYS A 15 2.02 32.96 -0.15
CA CYS A 15 1.24 31.74 -0.28
C CYS A 15 0.70 31.37 1.11
N PRO A 16 -0.57 30.90 1.25
CA PRO A 16 -1.15 30.61 2.57
C PRO A 16 -0.29 29.68 3.44
N VAL A 17 0.49 28.81 2.80
CA VAL A 17 1.43 27.86 3.41
C VAL A 17 2.67 28.54 4.03
N ASP A 18 3.03 29.74 3.60
CA ASP A 18 4.16 30.53 4.14
C ASP A 18 3.81 31.27 5.42
N ARG A 19 2.51 31.34 5.78
CA ARG A 19 2.06 31.91 7.06
C ARG A 19 2.39 31.02 8.25
N LEU A 20 2.67 29.73 8.03
CA LEU A 20 3.01 28.77 9.08
C LEU A 20 4.52 28.73 9.31
N PRO A 21 5.01 28.85 10.57
CA PRO A 21 6.42 28.70 10.88
C PRO A 21 6.95 27.34 10.39
N ARG A 22 8.13 27.33 9.77
CA ARG A 22 8.77 26.12 9.20
C ARG A 22 8.78 24.93 10.17
N ARG A 23 9.05 25.17 11.46
CA ARG A 23 9.01 24.15 12.52
C ARG A 23 7.63 23.52 12.69
N ARG A 24 6.56 24.31 12.64
CA ARG A 24 5.17 23.82 12.77
C ARG A 24 4.75 23.02 11.54
N ARG A 25 5.10 23.51 10.34
CA ARG A 25 4.84 22.80 9.07
C ARG A 25 5.50 21.43 9.04
N ASN A 26 6.76 21.32 9.46
CA ASN A 26 7.42 20.02 9.46
C ASN A 26 6.89 19.07 10.54
N LYS A 27 6.51 19.58 11.73
CA LYS A 27 5.82 18.76 12.74
C LYS A 27 4.51 18.17 12.21
N ILE A 28 3.74 18.95 11.45
CA ILE A 28 2.52 18.48 10.78
C ILE A 28 2.86 17.39 9.75
N CYS A 29 3.90 17.59 8.93
CA CYS A 29 4.35 16.59 7.96
C CYS A 29 4.72 15.25 8.64
N ILE A 30 5.48 15.29 9.75
CA ILE A 30 5.82 14.09 10.52
C ILE A 30 4.57 13.43 11.11
N ALA A 31 3.63 14.21 11.66
CA ALA A 31 2.38 13.68 12.18
C ALA A 31 1.55 12.97 11.09
N ILE A 32 1.47 13.55 9.89
CA ILE A 32 0.80 12.93 8.74
C ILE A 32 1.48 11.61 8.34
N ILE A 33 2.82 11.57 8.30
CA ILE A 33 3.58 10.35 8.00
C ILE A 33 3.31 9.27 9.07
N ALA A 34 3.33 9.65 10.35
CA ALA A 34 3.08 8.71 11.45
C ALA A 34 1.65 8.15 11.40
N VAL A 35 0.65 8.99 11.13
CA VAL A 35 -0.75 8.55 10.94
C VAL A 35 -0.88 7.64 9.71
N GLY A 36 -0.23 7.99 8.59
CA GLY A 36 -0.21 7.17 7.39
C GLY A 36 0.42 5.79 7.62
N ALA A 37 1.54 5.75 8.34
CA ALA A 37 2.22 4.50 8.71
C ALA A 37 1.36 3.64 9.65
N LEU A 38 0.72 4.26 10.65
CA LEU A 38 -0.22 3.55 11.53
C LEU A 38 -1.41 3.00 10.74
N ASN A 39 -2.00 3.80 9.84
CA ASN A 39 -3.10 3.34 8.99
C ASN A 39 -2.68 2.16 8.10
N PHE A 40 -1.49 2.23 7.49
CA PHE A 40 -0.93 1.13 6.72
C PHE A 40 -0.79 -0.14 7.56
N LEU A 41 -0.24 -0.04 8.77
CA LEU A 41 -0.11 -1.17 9.70
C LEU A 41 -1.48 -1.73 10.12
N CYS A 42 -2.42 -0.87 10.49
CA CYS A 42 -3.78 -1.28 10.84
C CYS A 42 -4.45 -2.01 9.68
N TYR A 43 -4.37 -1.45 8.47
CA TYR A 43 -4.89 -2.08 7.25
C TYR A 43 -4.23 -3.43 7.00
N THR A 44 -2.91 -3.54 7.13
CA THR A 44 -2.20 -4.83 7.00
C THR A 44 -2.66 -5.84 8.03
N ALA A 45 -2.83 -5.43 9.29
CA ALA A 45 -3.27 -6.32 10.36
C ALA A 45 -4.72 -6.77 10.17
N THR A 46 -5.65 -5.87 9.85
CA THR A 46 -7.04 -6.24 9.56
C THR A 46 -7.14 -7.11 8.33
N TYR A 47 -6.36 -6.83 7.29
CA TYR A 47 -6.33 -7.66 6.09
C TYR A 47 -5.75 -9.05 6.35
N ALA A 48 -4.76 -9.18 7.24
CA ALA A 48 -4.24 -10.49 7.66
C ALA A 48 -5.27 -11.33 8.43
N VAL A 49 -6.19 -10.69 9.17
CA VAL A 49 -7.26 -11.38 9.92
C VAL A 49 -8.46 -11.71 9.03
N LEU A 50 -8.86 -10.78 8.15
CA LEU A 50 -10.05 -10.92 7.31
C LEU A 50 -9.76 -11.73 6.04
N GLY A 51 -8.50 -11.77 5.59
CA GLY A 51 -8.09 -12.37 4.32
C GLY A 51 -8.55 -11.56 3.10
N GLY A 52 -7.93 -11.82 1.94
CA GLY A 52 -8.35 -11.28 0.64
C GLY A 52 -9.28 -12.22 -0.11
N ASP A 53 -10.05 -11.69 -1.07
CA ASP A 53 -11.02 -12.43 -1.89
C ASP A 53 -10.42 -13.71 -2.52
N ALA A 54 -9.15 -13.62 -2.95
CA ALA A 54 -8.43 -14.73 -3.57
C ALA A 54 -7.89 -15.75 -2.55
N HIS A 55 -7.29 -15.27 -1.44
CA HIS A 55 -6.69 -16.12 -0.39
C HIS A 55 -7.73 -16.98 0.34
N ASN A 56 -8.93 -16.43 0.53
CA ASN A 56 -10.05 -17.14 1.14
C ASN A 56 -10.82 -18.03 0.13
N GLY A 57 -10.47 -17.94 -1.15
CA GLY A 57 -10.98 -18.81 -2.20
C GLY A 57 -10.45 -20.24 -2.05
N TYR A 58 -11.13 -21.19 -2.67
CA TYR A 58 -10.67 -22.58 -2.71
C TYR A 58 -10.97 -23.19 -4.07
N ARG A 59 -10.11 -24.12 -4.49
CA ARG A 59 -10.33 -24.96 -5.66
C ARG A 59 -11.03 -26.23 -5.21
N GLN A 60 -12.14 -26.60 -5.84
CA GLN A 60 -12.82 -27.85 -5.58
C GLN A 60 -12.91 -28.65 -6.88
N VAL A 61 -12.43 -29.90 -6.85
CA VAL A 61 -12.60 -30.83 -7.97
C VAL A 61 -13.95 -31.50 -7.78
N ILE A 62 -14.90 -31.22 -8.66
CA ILE A 62 -16.21 -31.87 -8.67
C ILE A 62 -16.18 -32.96 -9.74
N GLU A 63 -16.55 -34.17 -9.33
CA GLU A 63 -16.73 -35.29 -10.23
C GLU A 63 -18.16 -35.21 -10.78
N ARG A 64 -18.30 -34.90 -12.07
CA ARG A 64 -19.60 -34.79 -12.73
C ARG A 64 -20.22 -36.19 -12.85
N ALA A 65 -21.56 -36.26 -12.94
CA ALA A 65 -22.29 -37.52 -13.13
C ALA A 65 -21.81 -38.34 -14.36
N ASP A 66 -21.13 -37.67 -15.30
CA ASP A 66 -20.56 -38.25 -16.52
C ASP A 66 -19.14 -38.85 -16.31
N GLY A 67 -18.62 -38.88 -15.07
CA GLY A 67 -17.28 -39.36 -14.72
C GLY A 67 -16.13 -38.40 -15.03
N HIS A 68 -16.43 -37.23 -15.62
CA HIS A 68 -15.43 -36.19 -15.89
C HIS A 68 -15.17 -35.33 -14.64
N ARG A 69 -13.89 -35.20 -14.26
CA ARG A 69 -13.43 -34.31 -13.20
C ARG A 69 -13.23 -32.91 -13.77
N HIS A 70 -13.90 -31.92 -13.20
CA HIS A 70 -13.65 -30.50 -13.50
C HIS A 70 -13.26 -29.75 -12.23
N ALA A 71 -12.23 -28.92 -12.35
CA ALA A 71 -11.82 -28.02 -11.29
C ALA A 71 -12.70 -26.77 -11.32
N GLU A 72 -13.41 -26.53 -10.23
CA GLU A 72 -14.17 -25.32 -9.99
C GLU A 72 -13.36 -24.38 -9.08
N HIS A 73 -13.29 -23.11 -9.46
CA HIS A 73 -12.54 -22.08 -8.74
C HIS A 73 -13.53 -21.19 -8.00
N TYR A 74 -13.42 -21.13 -6.68
CA TYR A 74 -14.25 -20.29 -5.84
C TYR A 74 -13.42 -19.13 -5.30
N VAL A 75 -13.98 -17.93 -5.36
CA VAL A 75 -13.44 -16.72 -4.72
C VAL A 75 -14.38 -16.39 -3.56
N ARG A 76 -13.82 -16.08 -2.39
CA ARG A 76 -14.60 -15.86 -1.18
C ARG A 76 -14.10 -14.61 -0.48
N GLY A 77 -14.98 -13.65 -0.26
CA GLY A 77 -14.60 -12.41 0.40
C GLY A 77 -15.55 -11.27 0.09
N HIS A 78 -15.29 -10.14 0.73
CA HIS A 78 -16.29 -9.10 0.97
C HIS A 78 -16.52 -8.18 -0.24
N PHE A 79 -15.67 -8.23 -1.27
CA PHE A 79 -15.60 -7.11 -2.22
C PHE A 79 -16.31 -7.28 -3.57
N ILE A 80 -16.72 -8.48 -3.97
CA ILE A 80 -17.19 -8.64 -5.36
C ILE A 80 -18.71 -8.74 -5.57
N ARG A 81 -19.56 -9.20 -4.63
CA ARG A 81 -21.04 -9.12 -4.84
C ARG A 81 -21.95 -9.55 -3.70
N ASN A 82 -21.45 -10.15 -2.61
CA ASN A 82 -22.32 -10.72 -1.59
C ASN A 82 -21.93 -10.26 -0.18
N PRO A 83 -22.72 -9.39 0.48
CA PRO A 83 -22.46 -8.96 1.86
C PRO A 83 -22.49 -10.13 2.86
N ALA A 84 -23.02 -11.29 2.47
CA ALA A 84 -22.99 -12.53 3.24
C ALA A 84 -21.63 -13.27 3.21
N GLY A 85 -20.66 -12.87 2.37
CA GLY A 85 -19.35 -13.52 2.28
C GLY A 85 -19.37 -14.93 1.67
N GLU A 86 -20.40 -15.24 0.89
CA GLU A 86 -20.55 -16.54 0.22
C GLU A 86 -19.55 -16.70 -0.92
N ALA A 87 -19.09 -17.93 -1.11
CA ALA A 87 -18.16 -18.30 -2.17
C ALA A 87 -18.84 -18.16 -3.54
N ALA A 88 -18.23 -17.41 -4.44
CA ALA A 88 -18.71 -17.26 -5.82
C ALA A 88 -17.84 -18.11 -6.76
N LEU A 89 -18.51 -18.90 -7.60
CA LEU A 89 -17.85 -19.62 -8.69
C LEU A 89 -17.32 -18.61 -9.70
N VAL A 90 -16.04 -18.70 -10.04
CA VAL A 90 -15.38 -17.84 -11.02
C VAL A 90 -14.62 -18.67 -12.05
N SER A 91 -14.30 -18.04 -13.19
CA SER A 91 -13.39 -18.64 -14.16
C SER A 91 -11.96 -18.68 -13.61
N GLU A 92 -11.17 -19.64 -14.09
CA GLU A 92 -9.76 -19.79 -13.72
C GLU A 92 -8.94 -18.52 -13.98
N GLY A 93 -9.15 -17.87 -15.14
CA GLY A 93 -8.48 -16.62 -15.47
C GLY A 93 -8.81 -15.47 -14.51
N LEU A 94 -10.06 -15.39 -14.03
CA LEU A 94 -10.46 -14.38 -13.06
C LEU A 94 -9.85 -14.65 -11.68
N TRP A 95 -9.73 -15.93 -11.30
CA TRP A 95 -9.06 -16.35 -10.07
C TRP A 95 -7.55 -16.00 -10.08
N ILE A 96 -6.85 -16.33 -11.17
CA ILE A 96 -5.43 -15.97 -11.36
C ILE A 96 -5.24 -14.45 -11.35
N TYR A 97 -6.09 -13.72 -12.08
CA TYR A 97 -6.04 -12.26 -12.12
C TYR A 97 -6.19 -11.65 -10.71
N SER A 98 -7.14 -12.16 -9.92
CA SER A 98 -7.38 -11.65 -8.56
C SER A 98 -6.17 -11.85 -7.64
N TYR A 99 -5.50 -12.99 -7.73
CA TYR A 99 -4.24 -13.25 -7.01
C TYR A 99 -3.14 -12.28 -7.43
N LEU A 100 -2.90 -12.15 -8.73
CA LEU A 100 -1.85 -11.29 -9.26
C LEU A 100 -2.10 -9.81 -8.92
N HIS A 101 -3.36 -9.39 -9.01
CA HIS A 101 -3.80 -8.05 -8.61
C HIS A 101 -3.51 -7.80 -7.12
N SER A 102 -3.86 -8.76 -6.25
CA SER A 102 -3.61 -8.65 -4.80
C SER A 102 -2.11 -8.54 -4.47
N ILE A 103 -1.25 -9.33 -5.13
CA ILE A 103 0.22 -9.22 -4.96
C ILE A 103 0.70 -7.84 -5.42
N SER A 104 0.19 -7.35 -6.55
CA SER A 104 0.58 -6.04 -7.10
C SER A 104 0.19 -4.87 -6.19
N MET A 105 -0.92 -4.97 -5.45
CA MET A 105 -1.36 -3.94 -4.51
C MET A 105 -0.35 -3.74 -3.37
N TRP A 106 0.25 -4.82 -2.85
CA TRP A 106 1.29 -4.72 -1.80
C TRP A 106 2.54 -4.01 -2.30
N LEU A 107 3.01 -4.38 -3.50
CA LEU A 107 4.22 -3.80 -4.10
C LEU A 107 4.04 -2.33 -4.45
N THR A 108 2.93 -1.97 -5.10
CA THR A 108 2.62 -0.59 -5.50
C THR A 108 2.39 0.31 -4.28
N SER A 109 1.67 -0.16 -3.25
CA SER A 109 1.48 0.59 -2.00
C SER A 109 2.82 0.85 -1.30
N GLY A 110 3.69 -0.16 -1.22
CA GLY A 110 5.03 0.00 -0.67
C GLY A 110 5.87 1.02 -1.41
N ALA A 111 5.88 0.94 -2.75
CA ALA A 111 6.62 1.88 -3.60
C ALA A 111 6.12 3.34 -3.41
N MET A 112 4.81 3.55 -3.30
CA MET A 112 4.24 4.87 -3.03
C MET A 112 4.69 5.41 -1.67
N ILE A 113 4.64 4.61 -0.61
CA ILE A 113 5.04 5.02 0.73
C ILE A 113 6.54 5.36 0.76
N ILE A 114 7.39 4.54 0.14
CA ILE A 114 8.83 4.83 0.02
C ILE A 114 9.07 6.12 -0.76
N SER A 115 8.35 6.35 -1.86
CA SER A 115 8.47 7.58 -2.65
C SER A 115 8.12 8.81 -1.81
N MET A 116 7.03 8.75 -1.05
CA MET A 116 6.63 9.82 -0.14
C MET A 116 7.65 10.04 0.98
N LEU A 117 8.24 8.97 1.52
CA LEU A 117 9.28 9.06 2.54
C LEU A 117 10.56 9.72 2.01
N VAL A 118 10.97 9.39 0.78
CA VAL A 118 12.11 10.03 0.11
C VAL A 118 11.85 11.52 -0.12
N LEU A 119 10.65 11.89 -0.57
CA LEU A 119 10.26 13.30 -0.74
C LEU A 119 10.21 14.05 0.60
N ALA A 120 9.78 13.40 1.68
CA ALA A 120 9.70 13.99 3.02
C ALA A 120 11.06 14.07 3.75
N ARG A 121 12.07 13.32 3.31
CA ARG A 121 13.40 13.24 3.94
C ARG A 121 14.00 14.59 4.36
N PRO A 122 14.12 15.63 3.50
CA PRO A 122 14.71 16.91 3.91
C PRO A 122 13.94 17.58 5.05
N HIS A 123 12.61 17.44 5.08
CA HIS A 123 11.76 17.99 6.13
C HIS A 123 11.94 17.24 7.45
N ILE A 124 12.09 15.93 7.40
CA ILE A 124 12.34 15.08 8.57
C ILE A 124 13.70 15.44 9.18
N LEU A 125 14.76 15.48 8.36
CA LEU A 125 16.11 15.83 8.79
C LEU A 125 16.17 17.21 9.44
N ALA A 126 15.48 18.21 8.86
CA ALA A 126 15.44 19.57 9.39
C ALA A 126 14.74 19.67 10.76
N THR A 127 13.87 18.71 11.09
CA THR A 127 13.02 18.78 12.30
C THR A 127 13.56 17.94 13.43
N MET A 128 14.21 16.83 13.10
CA MET A 128 14.77 15.88 14.06
C MET A 128 16.25 16.18 14.39
N ARG A 129 16.77 17.34 14.00
CA ARG A 129 18.16 17.74 14.26
C ARG A 129 18.49 17.81 15.77
N ASP A 130 17.50 18.15 16.60
CA ASP A 130 17.66 18.29 18.05
C ASP A 130 16.93 17.16 18.84
N GLY A 131 16.48 16.10 18.15
CA GLY A 131 15.72 14.99 18.74
C GLY A 131 16.62 13.87 19.28
N TRP A 132 16.05 13.00 20.12
CA TRP A 132 16.76 11.82 20.65
C TRP A 132 17.15 10.80 19.55
N VAL A 133 16.41 10.78 18.44
CA VAL A 133 16.68 9.92 17.28
C VAL A 133 17.07 10.81 16.11
N GLY A 134 18.19 10.51 15.46
CA GLY A 134 18.62 11.21 14.26
C GLY A 134 17.61 11.03 13.13
N GLY A 135 17.28 12.10 12.41
CA GLY A 135 16.30 12.05 11.31
C GLY A 135 16.68 11.06 10.20
N GLN A 136 17.99 10.84 9.97
CA GLN A 136 18.47 9.83 9.02
C GLN A 136 18.11 8.41 9.50
N THR A 137 18.35 8.10 10.77
CA THR A 137 17.96 6.82 11.39
C THR A 137 16.46 6.61 11.31
N PHE A 138 15.65 7.63 11.58
CA PHE A 138 14.19 7.55 11.47
C PHE A 138 13.74 7.17 10.05
N VAL A 139 14.25 7.86 9.04
CA VAL A 139 13.92 7.57 7.62
C VAL A 139 14.33 6.16 7.24
N THR A 140 15.53 5.72 7.64
CA THR A 140 16.01 4.38 7.34
C THR A 140 15.14 3.31 8.02
N VAL A 141 14.85 3.44 9.31
CA VAL A 141 14.03 2.46 10.06
C VAL A 141 12.63 2.37 9.45
N LEU A 142 11.99 3.51 9.19
CA LEU A 142 10.64 3.52 8.61
C LEU A 142 10.63 2.92 7.20
N GLY A 143 11.63 3.26 6.37
CA GLY A 143 11.77 2.69 5.03
C GLY A 143 11.99 1.18 5.07
N THR A 144 12.88 0.69 5.94
CA THR A 144 13.12 -0.74 6.14
C THR A 144 11.86 -1.47 6.58
N LEU A 145 11.10 -0.90 7.52
CA LEU A 145 9.85 -1.50 7.99
C LEU A 145 8.83 -1.63 6.87
N VAL A 146 8.66 -0.57 6.06
CA VAL A 146 7.74 -0.60 4.91
C VAL A 146 8.16 -1.69 3.92
N VAL A 147 9.45 -1.76 3.56
CA VAL A 147 9.98 -2.78 2.64
C VAL A 147 9.76 -4.20 3.18
N LEU A 148 10.06 -4.43 4.46
CA LEU A 148 9.89 -5.76 5.06
C LEU A 148 8.42 -6.19 5.08
N VAL A 149 7.51 -5.29 5.45
CA VAL A 149 6.07 -5.59 5.50
C VAL A 149 5.52 -5.86 4.10
N THR A 150 5.86 -5.02 3.12
CA THR A 150 5.30 -5.14 1.76
C THR A 150 5.85 -6.35 1.03
N LEU A 151 7.15 -6.64 1.15
CA LEU A 151 7.76 -7.85 0.59
C LEU A 151 7.28 -9.10 1.31
N GLY A 152 7.16 -9.06 2.65
CA GLY A 152 6.62 -10.18 3.43
C GLY A 152 5.20 -10.52 3.01
N ALA A 153 4.31 -9.52 2.90
CA ALA A 153 2.94 -9.73 2.43
C ALA A 153 2.89 -10.24 0.98
N ALA A 154 3.67 -9.63 0.07
CA ALA A 154 3.74 -10.09 -1.32
C ALA A 154 4.25 -11.53 -1.43
N PHE A 155 5.25 -11.91 -0.62
CA PHE A 155 5.78 -13.26 -0.55
C PHE A 155 4.75 -14.26 -0.04
N LEU A 156 4.04 -13.95 1.06
CA LEU A 156 2.98 -14.82 1.60
C LEU A 156 1.88 -15.06 0.56
N PHE A 157 1.44 -14.01 -0.15
CA PHE A 157 0.43 -14.13 -1.20
C PHE A 157 0.92 -14.93 -2.39
N THR A 158 2.18 -14.75 -2.79
CA THR A 158 2.79 -15.51 -3.88
C THR A 158 2.95 -16.97 -3.51
N TRP A 159 3.37 -17.26 -2.28
CA TRP A 159 3.50 -18.62 -1.76
C TRP A 159 2.15 -19.33 -1.75
N ASP A 160 1.13 -18.72 -1.16
CA ASP A 160 -0.23 -19.26 -1.15
C ASP A 160 -0.74 -19.53 -2.57
N PHE A 161 -0.57 -18.58 -3.49
CA PHE A 161 -0.93 -18.75 -4.89
C PHE A 161 -0.27 -19.98 -5.53
N VAL A 162 1.05 -20.13 -5.34
CA VAL A 162 1.81 -21.27 -5.87
C VAL A 162 1.32 -22.58 -5.25
N THR A 163 1.04 -22.61 -3.94
CA THR A 163 0.52 -23.82 -3.29
C THR A 163 -0.85 -24.22 -3.83
N GLN A 164 -1.75 -23.27 -4.06
CA GLN A 164 -3.08 -23.57 -4.63
C GLN A 164 -3.00 -23.98 -6.11
N LEU A 165 -2.02 -23.45 -6.86
CA LEU A 165 -1.80 -23.81 -8.26
C LEU A 165 -1.20 -25.21 -8.41
N LEU A 166 -0.33 -25.63 -7.47
CA LEU A 166 0.32 -26.94 -7.47
C LEU A 166 -0.47 -28.04 -6.76
N ALA A 167 -1.51 -27.69 -5.99
CA ALA A 167 -2.46 -28.65 -5.43
C ALA A 167 -3.30 -29.27 -6.58
N THR A 168 -2.73 -30.26 -7.27
CA THR A 168 -3.36 -31.13 -8.27
C THR A 168 -3.98 -32.35 -7.64
#